data_AF-A0A9E2B3R3-F1
#
_entry.id   AF-A0A9E2B3R3-F1
#
_cell.length_a   1.000
_cell.length_b   1.000
_cell.length_c   1.000
_cell.angle_alpha   90.00
_cell.angle_beta   90.00
_cell.angle_gamma   90.00
#
_symmetry.space_group_name_H-M   'P 1'
#
loop_
_entity.id
_entity.type
_entity.pdbx_description
1 polymer ?
#
loop_
_entity_poly.entity_id
_entity_poly.type
_entity_poly.pdbx_seq_one_letter_code
_entity_poly.pdbx_strand_id
1 'polypeptide(L)'
;MSLPDNVVRKLIVCIILSAAFYGAWAVFGGVDEVLAAAGSIGWIGWGIILGLSLFNYLLRFLRWDYYLRHLDCRVPPGVNMSAYLAGFGFTTTPGKVGEAIRSIYLKPYGVSYKQSLAAFFVERFSDMLAMIVVASLAAYAFADMRWLVGVTLIITLAFVPLVHSRRLPAWLEQRAAKADSEKIADGLRHLVATLASSSQLLRSVPLYGGLLIGLIAWFA
;
A
#
# COMPACT_ATOMS: atom_id res chain seq x y z
N MET A 1 -6.70 10.27 22.37
CA MET A 1 -7.96 10.71 21.74
C MET A 1 -8.89 9.51 21.75
N SER A 2 -9.82 9.43 22.71
CA SER A 2 -10.81 8.35 22.76
C SER A 2 -11.82 8.55 21.62
N LEU A 3 -12.10 7.49 20.86
CA LEU A 3 -13.13 7.52 19.84
C LEU A 3 -14.51 7.65 20.52
N PRO A 4 -15.44 8.43 19.97
CA PRO A 4 -16.77 8.58 20.55
C PRO A 4 -17.53 7.24 20.50
N ASP A 5 -18.27 6.91 21.56
CA ASP A 5 -18.90 5.59 21.77
C ASP A 5 -19.85 5.17 20.65
N ASN A 6 -20.44 6.14 19.95
CA ASN A 6 -21.31 5.90 18.80
C ASN A 6 -20.54 5.32 17.59
N VAL A 7 -19.27 5.67 17.39
CA VAL A 7 -18.42 5.14 16.31
C VAL A 7 -17.99 3.72 16.66
N VAL A 8 -17.60 3.49 17.91
CA VAL A 8 -17.23 2.15 18.40
C VAL A 8 -18.40 1.18 18.24
N ARG A 9 -19.60 1.57 18.65
CA ARG A 9 -20.81 0.74 18.49
C ARG A 9 -21.10 0.42 17.03
N LYS A 10 -20.98 1.39 16.11
CA LYS A 10 -21.17 1.18 14.67
C LYS A 10 -20.12 0.24 14.08
N LEU A 11 -18.86 0.38 14.48
CA LEU A 11 -17.77 -0.52 14.05
C LEU A 11 -18.04 -1.96 14.50
N ILE A 12 -18.43 -2.17 15.76
CA ILE A 12 -18.76 -3.49 16.29
C ILE A 12 -19.91 -4.12 15.50
N VAL A 13 -20.98 -3.35 15.23
CA VAL A 13 -22.11 -3.84 14.41
C VAL A 13 -21.67 -4.21 13.00
N CYS A 14 -20.84 -3.40 12.34
CA CYS A 14 -20.29 -3.71 11.01
C CYS A 14 -19.44 -4.99 11.02
N ILE A 15 -18.61 -5.19 12.05
CA ILE A 15 -17.78 -6.39 12.20
C ILE A 15 -18.67 -7.63 12.34
N ILE A 16 -19.67 -7.57 13.24
CA ILE A 16 -20.60 -8.68 13.48
C ILE A 16 -21.39 -9.01 12.21
N LEU A 17 -21.95 -8.00 11.53
CA LEU A 17 -22.71 -8.21 10.30
C LEU A 17 -21.85 -8.80 9.18
N SER A 18 -20.60 -8.33 9.04
CA SER A 18 -19.67 -8.89 8.04
C SER A 18 -19.33 -10.34 8.35
N ALA A 19 -19.02 -10.66 9.63
CA ALA A 19 -18.73 -12.02 10.06
C ALA A 19 -19.95 -12.95 9.84
N ALA A 20 -21.15 -12.49 10.17
CA ALA A 20 -22.39 -13.24 9.95
C ALA A 20 -22.66 -13.46 8.46
N PHE A 21 -22.44 -12.44 7.62
CA PHE A 21 -22.61 -12.54 6.17
C PHE A 21 -21.63 -13.54 5.56
N TYR A 22 -20.33 -13.43 5.87
CA TYR A 22 -19.32 -14.38 5.37
C TYR A 22 -19.55 -15.79 5.91
N GLY A 23 -19.98 -15.93 7.17
CA GLY A 23 -20.34 -17.22 7.76
C GLY A 23 -21.53 -17.86 7.04
N ALA A 24 -22.61 -17.10 6.81
CA ALA A 24 -23.76 -17.59 6.07
C ALA A 24 -23.39 -17.95 4.63
N TRP A 25 -22.60 -17.10 3.95
CA TRP A 25 -22.11 -17.36 2.60
C TRP A 25 -21.28 -18.65 2.52
N ALA A 26 -20.40 -18.89 3.50
CA ALA A 26 -19.63 -20.12 3.57
C ALA A 26 -20.56 -21.35 3.68
N VAL A 27 -21.58 -21.29 4.55
CA VAL A 27 -22.59 -22.36 4.72
C VAL A 27 -23.32 -22.66 3.42
N PHE A 28 -23.74 -21.64 2.67
CA PHE A 28 -24.40 -21.82 1.37
C PHE A 28 -23.43 -22.21 0.22
N GLY A 29 -22.14 -21.91 0.37
CA GLY A 29 -21.11 -22.11 -0.65
C GLY A 29 -20.39 -23.47 -0.62
N GLY A 30 -20.86 -24.43 0.19
CA GLY A 30 -20.26 -25.77 0.28
C GLY A 30 -19.09 -25.86 1.26
N VAL A 31 -19.37 -25.65 2.56
CA VAL A 31 -18.36 -25.72 3.64
C VAL A 31 -17.59 -27.03 3.64
N ASP A 32 -18.26 -28.14 3.35
CA ASP A 32 -17.63 -29.47 3.39
C ASP A 32 -16.51 -29.61 2.35
N GLU A 33 -16.69 -29.05 1.16
CA GLU A 33 -15.68 -29.04 0.10
C GLU A 33 -14.48 -28.16 0.48
N VAL A 34 -14.75 -27.00 1.09
CA VAL A 34 -13.71 -26.08 1.59
C VAL A 34 -12.92 -26.71 2.75
N LEU A 35 -13.60 -27.37 3.68
CA LEU A 35 -12.97 -28.07 4.81
C LEU A 35 -12.16 -29.28 4.35
N ALA A 36 -12.66 -30.06 3.39
CA ALA A 36 -11.93 -31.17 2.80
C ALA A 36 -10.65 -30.69 2.08
N ALA A 37 -10.75 -29.61 1.30
CA ALA A 37 -9.60 -28.99 0.66
C ALA A 37 -8.60 -28.44 1.69
N ALA A 38 -9.09 -27.76 2.73
CA ALA A 38 -8.26 -27.25 3.83
C ALA A 38 -7.54 -28.38 4.60
N GLY A 39 -8.20 -29.52 4.80
CA GLY A 39 -7.61 -30.71 5.41
C GLY A 39 -6.52 -31.35 4.57
N SER A 40 -6.63 -31.29 3.24
CA SER A 40 -5.65 -31.89 2.32
C SER A 40 -4.28 -31.20 2.30
N ILE A 41 -4.21 -29.95 2.75
CA ILE A 41 -2.97 -29.15 2.86
C ILE A 41 -2.04 -29.70 3.97
N GLY A 42 -2.60 -30.29 5.02
CA GLY A 42 -1.88 -30.80 6.19
C GLY A 42 -1.20 -29.70 7.03
N TRP A 43 -0.74 -30.06 8.23
CA TRP A 43 -0.13 -29.10 9.17
C TRP A 43 1.13 -28.40 8.63
N ILE A 44 1.94 -29.12 7.84
CA ILE A 44 3.15 -28.58 7.21
C ILE A 44 2.77 -27.53 6.16
N GLY A 45 1.79 -27.83 5.29
CA GLY A 45 1.33 -26.87 4.29
C GLY A 45 0.75 -25.61 4.93
N TRP A 46 -0.04 -25.75 5.99
CA TRP A 46 -0.52 -24.61 6.78
C TRP A 46 0.61 -23.80 7.40
N GLY A 47 1.63 -24.48 7.96
CA GLY A 47 2.83 -23.82 8.49
C GLY A 47 3.58 -23.01 7.42
N ILE A 48 3.71 -23.55 6.21
CA ILE A 48 4.34 -22.85 5.08
C ILE A 48 3.51 -21.63 4.66
N ILE A 49 2.20 -21.78 4.46
CA ILE A 49 1.30 -20.69 4.05
C ILE A 49 1.32 -19.55 5.06
N LEU A 50 1.17 -19.87 6.35
CA LEU A 50 1.20 -18.86 7.42
C LEU A 50 2.57 -18.22 7.56
N GLY A 51 3.64 -19.02 7.45
CA GLY A 51 5.02 -18.53 7.49
C GLY A 51 5.33 -17.55 6.36
N LEU A 52 4.96 -17.89 5.13
CA LEU A 52 5.09 -17.03 3.95
C LEU A 52 4.27 -15.74 4.11
N SER A 53 3.04 -15.84 4.62
CA SER A 53 2.21 -14.65 4.88
C SER A 53 2.82 -13.71 5.93
N LEU A 54 3.35 -14.25 7.02
CA LEU A 54 4.05 -13.44 8.04
C LEU A 54 5.34 -12.83 7.49
N PHE A 55 6.09 -13.59 6.68
CA PHE A 55 7.30 -13.10 6.03
C PHE A 55 6.99 -11.96 5.04
N ASN A 56 5.91 -12.09 4.26
CA ASN A 56 5.39 -11.03 3.39
C ASN A 56 5.09 -9.75 4.18
N TYR A 57 4.36 -9.86 5.30
CA TYR A 57 4.04 -8.71 6.15
C TYR A 57 5.28 -8.06 6.75
N LEU A 58 6.27 -8.86 7.15
CA LEU A 58 7.54 -8.36 7.67
C LEU A 58 8.30 -7.58 6.59
N LEU A 59 8.45 -8.10 5.37
CA LEU A 59 9.12 -7.41 4.27
C LEU A 59 8.44 -6.08 3.95
N ARG A 60 7.11 -6.07 3.91
CA ARG A 60 6.32 -4.86 3.69
C ARG A 60 6.56 -3.82 4.79
N PHE A 61 6.58 -4.24 6.04
CA PHE A 61 6.95 -3.38 7.16
C PHE A 61 8.40 -2.85 7.06
N LEU A 62 9.37 -3.70 6.73
CA LEU A 62 10.77 -3.29 6.60
C LEU A 62 10.95 -2.22 5.50
N ARG A 63 10.24 -2.38 4.38
CA ARG A 63 10.21 -1.35 3.32
C ARG A 63 9.62 -0.03 3.81
N TRP A 64 8.52 -0.10 4.56
CA TRP A 64 7.91 1.09 5.16
C TRP A 64 8.86 1.81 6.13
N ASP A 65 9.48 1.06 7.04
CA ASP A 65 10.47 1.59 7.99
C ASP A 65 11.67 2.20 7.26
N TYR A 66 12.13 1.55 6.19
CA TYR A 66 13.17 2.06 5.31
C TYR A 66 12.80 3.41 4.68
N TYR A 67 11.57 3.58 4.19
CA TYR A 67 11.10 4.86 3.65
C TYR A 67 11.02 5.96 4.71
N LEU A 68 10.52 5.65 5.90
CA LEU A 68 10.47 6.64 6.98
C LEU A 68 11.87 7.11 7.40
N ARG A 69 12.83 6.18 7.52
CA ARG A 69 14.23 6.54 7.82
C ARG A 69 14.86 7.42 6.75
N HIS A 70 14.51 7.22 5.47
CA HIS A 70 14.97 8.06 4.35
C HIS A 70 14.34 9.46 4.33
N LEU A 71 13.21 9.64 5.01
CA LEU A 71 12.57 10.94 5.23
C LEU A 71 12.99 11.57 6.57
N ASP A 72 14.10 11.09 7.16
CA ASP A 72 14.63 11.50 8.46
C ASP A 72 13.62 11.33 9.62
N CYS A 73 12.64 10.45 9.45
CA CYS A 73 11.63 10.12 10.45
C CYS A 73 12.07 8.90 11.24
N ARG A 74 12.46 9.10 12.51
CA ARG A 74 12.84 8.02 13.43
C ARG A 74 11.71 7.71 14.39
N VAL A 75 11.02 6.58 14.17
CA VAL A 75 9.93 6.10 15.02
C VAL A 75 10.37 4.84 15.75
N PRO A 76 10.01 4.64 17.04
CA PRO A 76 10.28 3.38 17.73
C PRO A 76 9.72 2.18 16.94
N PRO A 77 10.49 1.10 16.71
CA PRO A 77 10.09 0.01 15.81
C PRO A 77 8.77 -0.67 16.20
N GLY A 78 8.52 -0.88 17.50
CA GLY A 78 7.27 -1.48 17.97
C GLY A 78 6.04 -0.61 17.68
N VAL A 79 6.18 0.71 17.81
CA VAL A 79 5.14 1.68 17.47
C VAL A 79 4.94 1.69 15.95
N ASN A 80 6.02 1.74 15.18
CA ASN A 80 5.94 1.77 13.71
C ASN A 80 5.27 0.50 13.18
N MET A 81 5.64 -0.67 13.69
CA MET A 81 5.03 -1.96 13.33
C MET A 81 3.55 -1.99 13.70
N SER A 82 3.20 -1.57 14.92
CA SER A 82 1.80 -1.55 15.37
C SER A 82 0.96 -0.60 14.53
N ALA A 83 1.48 0.58 14.22
CA ALA A 83 0.81 1.52 13.31
C ALA A 83 0.64 0.91 11.91
N TYR A 84 1.68 0.25 11.38
CA TYR A 84 1.66 -0.38 10.07
C TYR A 84 0.56 -1.46 9.97
N LEU A 85 0.53 -2.37 10.94
CA LEU A 85 -0.45 -3.45 11.03
C LEU A 85 -1.87 -2.92 11.29
N ALA A 86 -2.03 -1.91 12.16
CA ALA A 86 -3.33 -1.28 12.39
C ALA A 86 -3.92 -0.69 11.10
N GLY A 87 -3.07 -0.21 10.19
CA GLY A 87 -3.49 0.24 8.86
C GLY A 87 -4.19 -0.84 8.04
N PHE A 88 -3.81 -2.12 8.18
CA PHE A 88 -4.45 -3.22 7.44
C PHE A 88 -5.91 -3.45 7.84
N GLY A 89 -6.33 -3.02 9.03
CA GLY A 89 -7.75 -3.03 9.42
C GLY A 89 -8.65 -2.22 8.47
N PHE A 90 -8.06 -1.29 7.70
CA PHE A 90 -8.75 -0.47 6.72
C PHE A 90 -8.38 -0.81 5.27
N THR A 91 -7.77 -1.97 5.01
CA THR A 91 -7.38 -2.37 3.65
C THR A 91 -8.57 -2.60 2.71
N THR A 92 -9.77 -2.87 3.26
CA THR A 92 -11.01 -3.10 2.48
C THR A 92 -11.57 -1.83 1.85
N THR A 93 -10.99 -0.66 2.17
CA THR A 93 -11.35 0.61 1.55
C THR A 93 -10.93 0.66 0.07
N PRO A 94 -11.67 1.38 -0.81
CA PRO A 94 -11.31 1.50 -2.21
C PRO A 94 -9.90 2.07 -2.37
N GLY A 95 -9.08 1.42 -3.19
CA GLY A 95 -7.67 1.79 -3.39
C GLY A 95 -6.77 1.65 -2.15
N LYS A 96 -7.24 0.96 -1.09
CA LYS A 96 -6.57 0.83 0.20
C LYS A 96 -6.25 2.17 0.88
N VAL A 97 -6.97 3.23 0.55
CA VAL A 97 -6.73 4.60 1.07
C VAL A 97 -6.84 4.65 2.59
N GLY A 98 -7.65 3.79 3.19
CA GLY A 98 -7.80 3.66 4.64
C GLY A 98 -6.51 3.28 5.38
N GLU A 99 -5.54 2.62 4.73
CA GLU A 99 -4.21 2.37 5.32
C GLU A 99 -3.46 3.68 5.66
N ALA A 100 -3.83 4.80 5.03
CA ALA A 100 -3.25 6.12 5.33
C ALA A 100 -3.53 6.60 6.77
N ILE A 101 -4.43 5.94 7.51
CA ILE A 101 -4.66 6.16 8.94
C ILE A 101 -3.37 6.03 9.78
N ARG A 102 -2.37 5.28 9.29
CA ARG A 102 -1.00 5.23 9.82
C ARG A 102 -0.43 6.62 10.11
N SER A 103 -0.76 7.60 9.26
CA SER A 103 -0.31 8.98 9.41
C SER A 103 -0.80 9.63 10.71
N ILE A 104 -2.00 9.26 11.18
CA ILE A 104 -2.56 9.73 12.46
C ILE A 104 -1.79 9.09 13.62
N TYR A 105 -1.52 7.79 13.54
CA TYR A 105 -0.78 7.07 14.60
C TYR A 105 0.68 7.50 14.72
N LEU A 106 1.30 7.90 13.60
CA LEU A 106 2.70 8.32 13.56
C LEU A 106 2.89 9.82 13.85
N LYS A 107 1.82 10.63 13.77
CA LYS A 107 1.89 12.08 14.01
C LYS A 107 2.45 12.47 15.39
N PRO A 108 2.08 11.79 16.50
CA PRO A 108 2.68 12.05 17.82
C PRO A 108 4.17 11.74 17.91
N TYR A 109 4.69 10.90 16.99
CA TYR A 109 6.09 10.47 16.94
C TYR A 109 6.93 11.31 15.95
N GLY A 110 6.46 12.51 15.61
CA GLY A 110 7.20 13.47 14.78
C GLY A 110 7.05 13.27 13.27
N VAL A 111 6.32 12.25 12.81
CA VAL A 111 6.08 12.04 11.37
C VAL A 111 4.97 12.98 10.90
N SER A 112 5.27 13.88 9.95
CA SER A 112 4.22 14.72 9.38
C SER A 112 3.28 13.92 8.48
N TYR A 113 2.02 14.36 8.37
CA TYR A 113 1.05 13.76 7.43
C TYR A 113 1.60 13.71 6.00
N LYS A 114 2.34 14.74 5.59
CA LYS A 114 2.97 14.83 4.27
C LYS A 114 4.01 13.73 4.05
N GLN A 115 4.89 13.50 5.02
CA GLN A 115 5.92 12.44 4.93
C GLN A 115 5.29 11.04 4.91
N SER A 116 4.32 10.79 5.79
CA SER A 116 3.63 9.50 5.86
C SER A 116 2.82 9.22 4.58
N LEU A 117 2.09 10.21 4.05
CA LEU A 117 1.35 10.07 2.79
C LEU A 117 2.28 9.92 1.58
N ALA A 118 3.42 10.60 1.57
CA ALA A 118 4.44 10.43 0.54
C ALA A 118 5.02 9.01 0.55
N ALA A 119 5.40 8.49 1.72
CA ALA A 119 5.86 7.11 1.88
C ALA A 119 4.78 6.10 1.43
N PHE A 120 3.52 6.32 1.82
CA PHE A 120 2.39 5.49 1.39
C PHE A 120 2.20 5.51 -0.13
N PHE A 121 2.25 6.68 -0.76
CA PHE A 121 2.13 6.80 -2.21
C PHE A 121 3.25 6.05 -2.94
N VAL A 122 4.50 6.22 -2.50
CA VAL A 122 5.65 5.52 -3.10
C VAL A 122 5.54 4.01 -2.89
N GLU A 123 5.08 3.56 -1.72
CA GLU A 123 4.81 2.15 -1.46
C GLU A 123 3.79 1.57 -2.45
N ARG A 124 2.64 2.25 -2.63
CA ARG A 124 1.61 1.81 -3.57
C ARG A 124 2.08 1.83 -5.01
N PHE A 125 2.81 2.86 -5.39
CA PHE A 125 3.40 2.97 -6.72
C PHE A 125 4.38 1.83 -7.00
N SER A 126 5.27 1.55 -6.05
CA SER A 126 6.21 0.43 -6.15
C SER A 126 5.50 -0.92 -6.20
N ASP A 127 4.39 -1.09 -5.48
CA ASP A 127 3.59 -2.31 -5.54
C ASP A 127 2.91 -2.50 -6.90
N MET A 128 2.40 -1.42 -7.50
CA MET A 128 1.85 -1.47 -8.86
C MET A 128 2.92 -1.87 -9.88
N LEU A 129 4.13 -1.30 -9.79
CA LEU A 129 5.23 -1.67 -10.66
C LEU A 129 5.65 -3.13 -10.48
N ALA A 130 5.77 -3.59 -9.23
CA ALA A 130 6.09 -4.98 -8.95
C ALA A 130 5.02 -5.93 -9.51
N MET A 131 3.73 -5.62 -9.32
CA MET A 131 2.63 -6.40 -9.89
C MET A 131 2.64 -6.42 -11.41
N ILE A 132 2.95 -5.29 -12.07
CA ILE A 132 3.08 -5.26 -13.53
C ILE A 132 4.20 -6.20 -13.97
N VAL A 133 5.38 -6.15 -13.34
CA VAL A 133 6.50 -7.04 -13.67
C VAL A 133 6.13 -8.51 -13.48
N VAL A 134 5.53 -8.86 -12.34
CA VAL A 134 5.13 -10.25 -12.05
C VAL A 134 4.04 -10.72 -13.03
N ALA A 135 3.04 -9.89 -13.32
CA ALA A 135 1.97 -10.21 -14.26
C ALA A 135 2.51 -10.38 -15.69
N SER A 136 3.45 -9.53 -16.12
CA SER A 136 4.10 -9.65 -17.41
C SER A 136 4.94 -10.92 -17.53
N LEU A 137 5.64 -11.31 -16.46
CA LEU A 137 6.37 -12.58 -16.42
C LEU A 137 5.43 -13.77 -16.54
N ALA A 138 4.28 -13.74 -15.87
CA ALA A 138 3.25 -14.76 -15.99
C ALA A 138 2.63 -14.79 -17.40
N ALA A 139 2.33 -13.63 -17.99
CA ALA A 139 1.77 -13.52 -19.34
C ALA A 139 2.73 -14.02 -20.42
N TYR A 140 4.05 -13.93 -20.20
CA TYR A 140 5.05 -14.44 -21.13
C TYR A 140 4.95 -15.96 -21.37
N ALA A 141 4.40 -16.70 -20.40
CA ALA A 141 4.13 -18.13 -20.54
C ALA A 141 3.09 -18.45 -21.62
N PHE A 142 2.24 -17.48 -21.99
CA PHE A 142 1.21 -17.62 -23.00
C PHE A 142 1.65 -16.93 -24.30
N ALA A 143 1.81 -17.70 -25.37
CA ALA A 143 2.35 -17.20 -26.64
C ALA A 143 1.55 -16.00 -27.21
N ASP A 144 0.21 -16.05 -27.11
CA ASP A 144 -0.69 -15.01 -27.63
C ASP A 144 -0.67 -13.71 -26.81
N MET A 145 -0.16 -13.75 -25.58
CA MET A 145 -0.13 -12.61 -24.65
C MET A 145 1.24 -11.93 -24.58
N ARG A 146 2.26 -12.42 -25.31
CA ARG A 146 3.63 -11.87 -25.26
C ARG A 146 3.72 -10.39 -25.63
N TRP A 147 2.82 -9.89 -26.48
CA TRP A 147 2.79 -8.47 -26.82
C TRP A 147 2.45 -7.58 -25.60
N LEU A 148 1.66 -8.08 -24.63
CA LEU A 148 1.37 -7.38 -23.38
C LEU A 148 2.63 -7.13 -22.56
N VAL A 149 3.63 -8.02 -22.64
CA VAL A 149 4.93 -7.84 -21.98
C VAL A 149 5.67 -6.63 -22.55
N GLY A 150 5.65 -6.45 -23.87
CA GLY A 150 6.24 -5.27 -24.52
C GLY A 150 5.54 -3.98 -24.11
N VAL A 151 4.20 -3.95 -24.12
CA VAL A 151 3.42 -2.77 -23.73
C VAL A 151 3.64 -2.40 -22.27
N THR A 152 3.60 -3.38 -21.36
CA THR A 152 3.82 -3.16 -19.92
C THR A 152 5.23 -2.69 -19.60
N LEU A 153 6.25 -3.22 -20.29
CA LEU A 153 7.63 -2.78 -20.16
C LEU A 153 7.79 -1.32 -20.63
N ILE A 154 7.19 -0.96 -21.77
CA ILE A 154 7.21 0.41 -22.30
C ILE A 154 6.51 1.36 -21.32
N ILE A 155 5.33 1.00 -20.82
CA ILE A 155 4.60 1.83 -19.85
C ILE A 155 5.44 2.03 -18.59
N THR A 156 6.03 0.95 -18.03
CA THR A 156 6.86 1.01 -16.83
C THR A 156 8.09 1.89 -17.05
N LEU A 157 8.83 1.70 -18.14
CA LEU A 157 10.01 2.49 -18.47
C LEU A 157 9.68 3.95 -18.79
N ALA A 158 8.52 4.24 -19.40
CA ALA A 158 8.05 5.59 -19.66
C ALA A 158 7.54 6.30 -18.39
N PHE A 159 7.04 5.55 -17.41
CA PHE A 159 6.53 6.11 -16.16
C PHE A 159 7.63 6.56 -15.20
N VAL A 160 8.78 5.87 -15.17
CA VAL A 160 9.95 6.23 -14.35
C VAL A 160 10.40 7.68 -14.57
N PRO A 161 10.66 8.17 -15.80
CA PRO A 161 11.03 9.56 -16.04
C PRO A 161 9.88 10.54 -15.78
N LEU A 162 8.62 10.15 -15.94
CA LEU A 162 7.47 10.99 -15.62
C LEU A 162 7.43 11.31 -14.11
N VAL A 163 7.64 10.27 -13.29
CA VAL A 163 7.69 10.34 -11.82
C VAL A 163 8.95 11.07 -11.32
N HIS A 164 10.07 10.95 -12.03
CA HIS A 164 11.29 11.72 -11.77
C HIS A 164 11.22 13.18 -12.26
N SER A 165 10.26 13.54 -13.12
CA SER A 165 10.23 14.87 -13.73
C SER A 165 9.83 15.93 -12.71
N ARG A 166 10.68 16.94 -12.51
CA ARG A 166 10.36 18.15 -11.73
C ARG A 166 9.27 19.02 -12.36
N ARG A 167 8.80 18.66 -13.55
CA ARG A 167 7.80 19.40 -14.32
C ARG A 167 6.38 19.23 -13.76
N LEU A 168 6.05 18.05 -13.22
CA LEU A 168 4.72 17.80 -12.67
C LEU A 168 4.42 18.64 -11.41
N PRO A 169 5.32 18.71 -10.39
CA PRO A 169 5.12 19.57 -9.23
C PRO A 169 5.07 21.05 -9.61
N ALA A 170 5.97 21.51 -10.49
CA ALA A 170 6.00 22.91 -10.94
C ALA A 170 4.74 23.31 -11.74
N TRP A 171 4.20 22.41 -12.56
CA TRP A 171 2.93 22.64 -13.28
C TRP A 171 1.74 22.71 -12.33
N LEU A 172 1.71 21.85 -11.31
CA LEU A 172 0.68 21.88 -10.27
C LEU A 172 0.77 23.14 -9.40
N GLU A 173 1.97 23.63 -9.08
CA GLU A 173 2.16 24.93 -8.40
C GLU A 173 1.64 26.10 -9.23
N GLN A 174 1.91 26.12 -10.53
CA GLN A 174 1.39 27.16 -11.42
C GLN A 174 -0.13 27.14 -11.54
N ARG A 175 -0.75 25.94 -11.49
CA ARG A 175 -2.21 25.79 -11.44
C ARG A 175 -2.79 26.18 -10.08
N ALA A 176 -2.09 25.89 -8.99
CA ALA A 176 -2.48 26.30 -7.63
C ALA A 176 -2.47 27.83 -7.49
N ALA A 177 -1.46 28.50 -8.06
CA ALA A 177 -1.33 29.95 -8.05
C ALA A 177 -2.39 30.67 -8.90
N LYS A 178 -3.01 29.97 -9.85
CA LYS A 178 -4.08 30.47 -10.73
C LYS A 178 -5.49 30.05 -10.28
N ALA A 179 -5.62 29.39 -9.12
CA ALA A 179 -6.91 28.93 -8.63
C ALA A 179 -7.63 30.06 -7.88
N ASP A 180 -8.84 30.41 -8.33
CA ASP A 180 -9.65 31.49 -7.73
C ASP A 180 -10.20 31.14 -6.33
N SER A 181 -10.14 29.87 -5.92
CA SER A 181 -10.62 29.42 -4.61
C SER A 181 -9.48 29.07 -3.67
N GLU A 182 -9.43 29.75 -2.53
CA GLU A 182 -8.40 29.58 -1.50
C GLU A 182 -8.30 28.14 -0.98
N LYS A 183 -9.43 27.41 -0.91
CA LYS A 183 -9.47 25.98 -0.55
C LYS A 183 -8.82 25.08 -1.60
N ILE A 184 -8.98 25.40 -2.88
CA ILE A 184 -8.37 24.64 -3.99
C ILE A 184 -6.87 24.92 -4.03
N ALA A 185 -6.46 26.18 -3.84
CA ALA A 185 -5.06 26.56 -3.74
C ALA A 185 -4.36 25.88 -2.56
N ASP A 186 -5.02 25.75 -1.41
CA ASP A 186 -4.46 25.09 -0.22
C ASP A 186 -4.37 23.56 -0.41
N GLY A 187 -5.41 22.94 -0.97
CA GLY A 187 -5.39 21.51 -1.34
C GLY A 187 -4.29 21.18 -2.36
N LEU A 188 -4.11 22.02 -3.38
CA LEU A 188 -3.04 21.84 -4.36
C LEU A 188 -1.65 22.06 -3.75
N ARG A 189 -1.48 23.02 -2.84
CA ARG A 189 -0.22 23.21 -2.09
C ARG A 189 0.11 22.00 -1.23
N HIS A 190 -0.89 21.40 -0.58
CA HIS A 190 -0.72 20.13 0.15
C HIS A 190 -0.32 18.97 -0.76
N LEU A 191 -0.92 18.86 -1.95
CA LEU A 191 -0.56 17.85 -2.95
C LEU A 191 0.87 18.05 -3.47
N VAL A 192 1.26 19.28 -3.81
CA VAL A 192 2.61 19.62 -4.25
C VAL A 192 3.64 19.27 -3.17
N ALA A 193 3.40 19.64 -1.91
CA ALA A 193 4.33 19.34 -0.82
C ALA A 193 4.45 17.82 -0.55
N THR A 194 3.36 17.08 -0.75
CA THR A 194 3.36 15.62 -0.68
C THR A 194 4.16 15.02 -1.84
N LEU A 195 3.92 15.48 -3.08
CA LEU A 195 4.68 15.09 -4.27
C LEU A 195 6.18 15.42 -4.16
N ALA A 196 6.53 16.56 -3.56
CA ALA A 196 7.91 16.94 -3.31
C ALA A 196 8.59 15.97 -2.33
N SER A 197 7.90 15.59 -1.25
CA SER A 197 8.40 14.59 -0.30
C SER A 197 8.48 13.20 -0.94
N SER A 198 7.51 12.83 -1.79
CA SER A 198 7.57 11.60 -2.59
C SER A 198 8.77 11.62 -3.54
N SER A 199 9.08 12.76 -4.16
CA SER A 199 10.21 12.88 -5.10
C SER A 199 11.58 12.60 -4.46
N GLN A 200 11.71 12.82 -3.14
CA GLN A 200 12.91 12.45 -2.38
C GLN A 200 13.04 10.93 -2.25
N LEU A 201 11.94 10.22 -1.99
CA LEU A 201 11.86 8.76 -1.94
C LEU A 201 11.91 8.09 -3.31
N LEU A 202 11.50 8.81 -4.35
CA LEU A 202 11.58 8.36 -5.74
C LEU A 202 12.97 8.57 -6.34
N ARG A 203 13.95 9.11 -5.60
CA ARG A 203 15.36 9.07 -6.04
C ARG A 203 15.83 7.63 -6.12
N SER A 204 16.73 7.36 -7.06
CA SER A 204 17.12 6.03 -7.53
C SER A 204 17.33 4.98 -6.42
N VAL A 205 18.08 5.30 -5.37
CA VAL A 205 18.42 4.33 -4.31
C VAL A 205 17.20 3.84 -3.51
N PRO A 206 16.38 4.73 -2.90
CA PRO A 206 15.19 4.28 -2.18
C PRO A 206 14.11 3.62 -3.05
N LEU A 207 13.98 4.02 -4.32
CA LEU A 207 13.06 3.40 -5.26
C LEU A 207 13.45 1.94 -5.56
N TYR A 208 14.70 1.67 -5.96
CA TYR A 208 15.13 0.31 -6.30
C TYR A 208 15.15 -0.60 -5.08
N GLY A 209 15.58 -0.11 -3.92
CA GLY A 209 15.54 -0.88 -2.67
C GLY A 209 14.12 -1.28 -2.30
N GLY A 210 13.18 -0.33 -2.37
CA GLY A 210 11.76 -0.62 -2.11
C GLY A 210 11.10 -1.52 -3.15
N LEU A 211 11.49 -1.41 -4.42
CA LEU A 211 11.01 -2.27 -5.50
C LEU A 211 11.50 -3.72 -5.32
N LEU A 212 12.77 -3.92 -4.96
CA LEU A 212 13.32 -5.25 -4.68
C LEU A 212 12.60 -5.90 -3.51
N ILE A 213 12.42 -5.18 -2.39
CA ILE A 213 11.67 -5.70 -1.24
C ILE A 213 10.22 -6.00 -1.65
N GLY A 214 9.60 -5.14 -2.47
CA GLY A 214 8.26 -5.35 -3.01
C GLY A 214 8.16 -6.61 -3.87
N LEU A 215 9.11 -6.83 -4.77
CA LEU A 215 9.16 -8.04 -5.62
C LEU A 215 9.30 -9.30 -4.77
N ILE A 216 10.25 -9.32 -3.82
CA ILE A 216 10.43 -10.47 -2.92
C ILE A 216 9.16 -10.72 -2.11
N ALA A 217 8.50 -9.67 -1.62
CA ALA A 217 7.22 -9.82 -0.94
C ALA A 217 6.16 -10.44 -1.86
N TRP A 218 6.05 -10.04 -3.13
CA TRP A 218 5.07 -10.62 -4.06
C TRP A 218 5.33 -12.09 -4.41
N PHE A 219 6.56 -12.59 -4.27
CA PHE A 219 6.90 -14.00 -4.49
C PHE A 219 6.76 -14.87 -3.24
N ALA A 220 6.60 -14.27 -2.06
CA ALA A 220 6.34 -14.96 -0.79
C ALA A 220 4.84 -15.12 -0.58
#